data_AF-A0AA42WFU2-F1
#
_entry.id   AF-A0AA42WFU2-F1
#
_cell.length_a   1.000
_cell.length_b   1.000
_cell.length_c   1.000
_cell.angle_alpha   90.00
_cell.angle_beta   90.00
_cell.angle_gamma   90.00
#
_symmetry.space_group_name_H-M   'P 1'
#
loop_
_entity.id
_entity.type
_entity.pdbx_description
1 polymer ?
#
loop_
_entity_poly.entity_id
_entity_poly.type
_entity_poly.pdbx_seq_one_letter_code
_entity_poly.pdbx_strand_id
1 'polypeptide(L)'
;MENASSLSQPYGGGVPPHESAVSAVSWAAVIAGAVIAAALSLALFAGGTGLGFLSVSPWADEGMSAPAVGISIIAWMLFTQIVAYGIGGYVAGRLRTKWVDVHSDEVYFRDTAHGFLVWALSAVVSAALLGSAIATVASGAAKTGATVAAGAGAAVTATAAAGASGGGMDRATDYFTDTLLRSDRPDAGGDRNTARAEVGRIVAMSLARGDIAPEDRDYVVKVVAAQTGVEPAVAQRRVEQAIANAKKAAEDAKQKAKEAADKARKAAAAFALWGFASMLIGAFVASLAATWGGKRRDALRRI
;
A
#
# COMPACT_ATOMS: atom_id res chain seq x y z
N MET A 1 17.89 -90.52 -19.72
CA MET A 1 17.19 -89.63 -20.66
C MET A 1 17.51 -88.20 -20.26
N GLU A 2 18.65 -87.72 -20.76
CA GLU A 2 18.95 -86.30 -20.90
C GLU A 2 18.51 -85.87 -22.30
N ASN A 3 17.87 -84.70 -22.40
CA ASN A 3 17.73 -83.84 -23.58
C ASN A 3 16.71 -82.73 -23.21
N ALA A 4 16.84 -81.47 -23.57
CA ALA A 4 17.83 -80.79 -24.40
C ALA A 4 17.81 -79.30 -24.05
N SER A 5 18.93 -78.64 -24.30
CA SER A 5 19.21 -77.22 -24.22
C SER A 5 18.55 -76.42 -25.35
N SER A 6 17.97 -75.26 -25.03
CA SER A 6 17.90 -74.12 -25.95
C SER A 6 18.12 -72.82 -25.17
N LEU A 7 19.21 -72.15 -25.49
CA LEU A 7 19.60 -70.81 -25.05
C LEU A 7 18.65 -69.73 -25.59
N SER A 8 18.81 -68.52 -25.03
CA SER A 8 18.43 -67.19 -25.54
C SER A 8 17.00 -66.68 -25.32
N GLN A 9 16.80 -65.90 -24.24
CA GLN A 9 16.61 -64.44 -24.35
C GLN A 9 16.61 -63.78 -22.96
N PRO A 10 17.57 -62.89 -22.62
CA PRO A 10 17.46 -62.09 -21.41
C PRO A 10 16.49 -60.94 -21.66
N TYR A 11 15.30 -61.02 -21.08
CA TYR A 11 14.48 -59.83 -20.85
C TYR A 11 15.09 -59.07 -19.66
N GLY A 12 16.02 -58.17 -19.95
CA GLY A 12 16.73 -57.40 -18.93
C GLY A 12 17.37 -56.13 -19.48
N GLY A 13 16.74 -55.52 -20.49
CA GLY A 13 17.17 -54.28 -21.12
C GLY A 13 16.28 -53.09 -20.74
N GLY A 14 15.76 -53.06 -19.51
CA GLY A 14 15.20 -51.82 -18.96
C GLY A 14 16.35 -51.05 -18.35
N VAL A 15 16.83 -50.00 -19.03
CA VAL A 15 17.63 -48.96 -18.38
C VAL A 15 16.82 -48.54 -17.14
N PRO A 16 17.30 -48.73 -15.90
CA PRO A 16 16.56 -48.24 -14.74
C PRO A 16 16.40 -46.74 -14.96
N PRO A 17 15.20 -46.15 -14.76
CA PRO A 17 15.03 -44.72 -14.93
C PRO A 17 16.06 -44.03 -14.03
N HIS A 18 17.01 -43.31 -14.64
CA HIS A 18 18.03 -42.51 -13.95
C HIS A 18 17.40 -41.25 -13.34
N GLU A 19 16.14 -41.32 -12.92
CA GLU A 19 15.48 -40.24 -12.20
C GLU A 19 15.75 -40.44 -10.71
N SER A 20 16.49 -39.51 -10.14
CA SER A 20 16.80 -39.49 -8.73
C SER A 20 15.52 -39.35 -7.92
N ALA A 21 15.30 -40.26 -6.95
CA ALA A 21 14.16 -40.22 -6.03
C ALA A 21 14.15 -39.02 -5.06
N VAL A 22 15.13 -38.11 -5.19
CA VAL A 22 15.34 -36.96 -4.31
C VAL A 22 15.05 -35.69 -5.09
N SER A 23 14.18 -34.84 -4.53
CA SER A 23 13.83 -33.54 -5.12
C SER A 23 15.06 -32.72 -5.50
N ALA A 24 15.04 -32.16 -6.73
CA ALA A 24 16.06 -31.23 -7.19
C ALA A 24 16.09 -29.93 -6.34
N VAL A 25 14.96 -29.61 -5.68
CA VAL A 25 14.78 -28.45 -4.80
C VAL A 25 14.81 -28.89 -3.33
N SER A 26 15.72 -28.29 -2.56
CA SER A 26 15.75 -28.41 -1.09
C SER A 26 14.83 -27.36 -0.47
N TRP A 27 13.55 -27.71 -0.30
CA TRP A 27 12.56 -26.81 0.29
C TRP A 27 12.92 -26.38 1.71
N ALA A 28 13.54 -27.24 2.52
CA ALA A 28 14.01 -26.86 3.84
C ALA A 28 15.04 -25.72 3.80
N ALA A 29 15.98 -25.76 2.83
CA ALA A 29 16.96 -24.69 2.64
C ALA A 29 16.32 -23.40 2.13
N VAL A 30 15.35 -23.50 1.21
CA VAL A 30 14.58 -22.36 0.70
C VAL A 30 13.77 -21.70 1.82
N ILE A 31 13.05 -22.48 2.62
CA ILE A 31 12.24 -21.97 3.74
C ILE A 31 13.15 -21.31 4.78
N ALA A 32 14.26 -21.93 5.16
CA ALA A 32 15.21 -21.34 6.10
C ALA A 32 15.74 -19.99 5.59
N GLY A 33 16.16 -19.91 4.32
CA GLY A 33 16.60 -18.67 3.70
C GLY A 33 15.50 -17.61 3.64
N ALA A 34 14.27 -17.99 3.30
CA ALA A 34 13.12 -17.09 3.22
C ALA A 34 12.73 -16.52 4.59
N VAL A 35 12.76 -17.34 5.65
CA VAL A 35 12.51 -16.90 7.03
C VAL A 35 13.58 -15.92 7.48
N ILE A 36 14.86 -16.19 7.20
CA ILE A 36 15.96 -15.26 7.51
C ILE A 36 15.79 -13.94 6.75
N ALA A 37 15.51 -13.99 5.45
CA ALA A 37 15.27 -12.81 4.64
C ALA A 37 14.08 -11.99 5.17
N ALA A 38 12.98 -12.65 5.54
CA ALA A 38 11.81 -11.99 6.11
C ALA A 38 12.11 -11.34 7.47
N ALA A 39 12.78 -12.04 8.38
CA ALA A 39 13.16 -11.51 9.69
C ALA A 39 14.09 -10.30 9.58
N LEU A 40 15.10 -10.37 8.72
CA LEU A 40 16.00 -9.24 8.45
C LEU A 40 15.27 -8.08 7.79
N SER A 41 14.38 -8.35 6.83
CA SER A 41 13.57 -7.31 6.20
C SER A 41 12.69 -6.59 7.22
N LEU A 42 12.08 -7.33 8.17
CA LEU A 42 11.27 -6.75 9.24
C LEU A 42 12.11 -5.93 10.22
N ALA A 43 13.27 -6.44 10.64
CA ALA A 43 14.19 -5.72 11.53
C ALA A 43 14.70 -4.43 10.89
N LEU A 44 15.12 -4.48 9.64
CA LEU A 44 15.58 -3.30 8.88
C LEU A 44 14.44 -2.34 8.56
N PHE A 45 13.22 -2.83 8.36
CA PHE A 45 12.05 -1.98 8.23
C PHE A 45 11.75 -1.21 9.52
N ALA A 46 11.77 -1.88 10.67
CA ALA A 46 11.59 -1.23 11.97
C ALA A 46 12.70 -0.19 12.23
N GLY A 47 13.96 -0.56 11.95
CA GLY A 47 15.10 0.37 12.07
C GLY A 47 14.99 1.59 11.15
N GLY A 48 14.63 1.38 9.88
CA GLY A 48 14.43 2.46 8.91
C GLY A 48 13.28 3.39 9.29
N THR A 49 12.21 2.85 9.86
CA THR A 49 11.10 3.65 10.38
C THR A 49 11.56 4.54 11.53
N GLY A 50 12.36 3.99 12.46
CA GLY A 50 12.97 4.76 13.55
C GLY A 50 13.88 5.90 13.04
N LEU A 51 14.76 5.60 12.09
CA LEU A 51 15.60 6.62 11.44
C LEU A 51 14.77 7.68 10.70
N GLY A 52 13.66 7.27 10.07
CA GLY A 52 12.72 8.17 9.41
C GLY A 52 12.10 9.17 10.38
N PHE A 53 11.63 8.72 11.55
CA PHE A 53 11.10 9.63 12.58
C PHE A 53 12.15 10.60 13.12
N LEU A 54 13.41 10.19 13.19
CA LEU A 54 14.51 11.10 13.60
C LEU A 54 14.84 12.15 12.53
N SER A 55 14.50 11.90 11.25
CA SER A 55 14.81 12.81 10.15
C SER A 55 13.78 13.92 9.93
N VAL A 56 12.57 13.77 10.47
CA VAL A 56 11.45 14.70 10.29
C VAL A 56 11.21 15.47 11.59
N SER A 57 11.26 16.79 11.53
CA SER A 57 10.99 17.66 12.67
C SER A 57 9.60 18.29 12.58
N PRO A 58 8.85 18.41 13.68
CA PRO A 58 7.61 19.20 13.74
C PRO A 58 7.85 20.71 13.84
N TRP A 59 9.09 21.14 14.12
CA TRP A 59 9.45 22.56 14.21
C TRP A 59 9.78 23.14 12.82
N ALA A 60 9.34 24.38 12.58
CA ALA A 60 9.60 25.08 11.32
C ALA A 60 11.10 25.24 11.10
N ASP A 61 11.55 25.02 9.86
CA ASP A 61 12.95 25.12 9.41
C ASP A 61 13.94 24.13 10.05
N GLU A 62 13.43 23.13 10.78
CA GLU A 62 14.23 22.01 11.29
C GLU A 62 13.95 20.70 10.55
N GLY A 63 14.95 19.81 10.51
CA GLY A 63 14.85 18.48 9.90
C GLY A 63 15.23 18.43 8.42
N MET A 64 15.04 17.25 7.84
CA MET A 64 15.47 16.95 6.47
C MET A 64 14.45 17.45 5.44
N SER A 65 14.94 18.00 4.32
CA SER A 65 14.08 18.43 3.22
C SER A 65 13.30 17.26 2.60
N ALA A 66 12.09 17.52 2.08
CA ALA A 66 11.24 16.47 1.51
C ALA A 66 11.92 15.61 0.40
N PRO A 67 12.72 16.18 -0.53
CA PRO A 67 13.48 15.38 -1.49
C PRO A 67 14.53 14.48 -0.83
N ALA A 68 15.23 14.98 0.18
CA ALA A 68 16.25 14.21 0.89
C ALA A 68 15.64 13.06 1.70
N VAL A 69 14.47 13.26 2.31
CA VAL A 69 13.69 12.17 2.95
C VAL A 69 13.33 11.10 1.91
N GLY A 70 12.83 11.51 0.74
CA GLY A 70 12.48 10.59 -0.35
C GLY A 70 13.68 9.75 -0.84
N ILE A 71 14.83 10.39 -1.04
CA ILE A 71 16.07 9.71 -1.43
C ILE A 71 16.53 8.72 -0.33
N SER A 72 16.44 9.13 0.93
CA SER A 72 16.83 8.30 2.07
C SER A 72 15.94 7.05 2.19
N ILE A 73 14.63 7.18 1.94
CA ILE A 73 13.69 6.04 1.90
C ILE A 73 14.09 5.07 0.78
N ILE A 74 14.39 5.56 -0.43
CA ILE A 74 14.79 4.73 -1.56
C ILE A 74 16.11 4.01 -1.25
N ALA A 75 17.12 4.73 -0.74
CA ALA A 75 18.42 4.17 -0.38
C ALA A 75 18.28 3.08 0.69
N TRP A 76 17.47 3.33 1.73
CA TRP A 76 17.22 2.36 2.79
C TRP A 76 16.49 1.12 2.30
N MET A 77 15.53 1.29 1.38
CA MET A 77 14.80 0.17 0.77
C MET A 77 15.74 -0.71 -0.07
N LEU A 78 16.62 -0.11 -0.87
CA LEU A 78 17.64 -0.84 -1.64
C LEU A 78 18.60 -1.58 -0.70
N PHE A 79 19.10 -0.91 0.34
CA PHE A 79 19.95 -1.50 1.36
C PHE A 79 19.30 -2.71 2.02
N THR A 80 18.02 -2.59 2.40
CA THR A 80 17.24 -3.67 3.01
C THR A 80 17.17 -4.88 2.10
N GLN A 81 16.88 -4.69 0.82
CA GLN A 81 16.82 -5.77 -0.16
C GLN A 81 18.18 -6.48 -0.29
N ILE A 82 19.26 -5.72 -0.45
CA ILE A 82 20.60 -6.28 -0.61
C ILE A 82 21.00 -7.13 0.60
N VAL A 83 20.82 -6.60 1.82
CA VAL A 83 21.25 -7.29 3.05
C VAL A 83 20.38 -8.50 3.33
N ALA A 84 19.06 -8.34 3.33
CA ALA A 84 18.14 -9.41 3.70
C ALA A 84 18.23 -10.59 2.71
N TYR A 85 18.18 -10.30 1.41
CA TYR A 85 18.22 -11.33 0.38
C TYR A 85 19.62 -11.88 0.13
N GLY A 86 20.66 -11.07 0.34
CA GLY A 86 22.04 -11.55 0.29
C GLY A 86 22.30 -12.62 1.35
N ILE A 87 21.87 -12.37 2.59
CA ILE A 87 22.05 -13.34 3.69
C ILE A 87 21.13 -14.56 3.50
N GLY A 88 19.85 -14.35 3.20
CA GLY A 88 18.89 -15.44 2.99
C GLY A 88 19.29 -16.37 1.83
N GLY A 89 19.68 -15.80 0.69
CA GLY A 89 20.17 -16.55 -0.47
C GLY A 89 21.46 -17.32 -0.15
N TYR A 90 22.44 -16.67 0.49
CA TYR A 90 23.69 -17.32 0.89
C TYR A 90 23.45 -18.54 1.79
N VAL A 91 22.57 -18.41 2.79
CA VAL A 91 22.24 -19.52 3.69
C VAL A 91 21.54 -20.65 2.93
N ALA A 92 20.58 -20.36 2.06
CA ALA A 92 19.91 -21.38 1.26
C ALA A 92 20.89 -22.14 0.35
N GLY A 93 21.82 -21.43 -0.29
CA GLY A 93 22.90 -22.05 -1.07
C GLY A 93 23.77 -22.98 -0.23
N ARG A 94 24.12 -22.56 1.00
CA ARG A 94 24.97 -23.35 1.90
C ARG A 94 24.27 -24.59 2.47
N LEU A 95 22.96 -24.51 2.73
CA LEU A 95 22.16 -25.59 3.32
C LEU A 95 21.62 -26.59 2.29
N ARG A 96 21.60 -26.25 0.99
CA ARG A 96 21.17 -27.17 -0.07
C ARG A 96 22.08 -28.41 -0.09
N THR A 97 21.52 -29.60 -0.32
CA THR A 97 22.27 -30.85 -0.44
C THR A 97 23.20 -30.86 -1.66
N LYS A 98 24.42 -31.37 -1.46
CA LYS A 98 25.40 -31.55 -2.53
C LYS A 98 25.08 -32.81 -3.32
N TRP A 99 25.13 -32.72 -4.65
CA TRP A 99 25.01 -33.84 -5.57
C TRP A 99 26.38 -34.09 -6.18
N VAL A 100 26.88 -35.31 -6.10
CA VAL A 100 28.30 -35.63 -6.37
C VAL A 100 28.62 -35.98 -7.82
N ASP A 101 27.62 -36.22 -8.66
CA ASP A 101 27.80 -36.64 -10.07
C ASP A 101 27.07 -35.75 -11.07
N VAL A 102 27.00 -34.44 -10.79
CA VAL A 102 26.27 -33.45 -11.60
C VAL A 102 27.24 -32.42 -12.17
N HIS A 103 27.03 -32.05 -13.44
CA HIS A 103 27.82 -31.03 -14.13
C HIS A 103 27.80 -29.69 -13.39
N SER A 104 28.91 -28.96 -13.42
CA SER A 104 29.08 -27.67 -12.73
C SER A 104 28.01 -26.63 -13.09
N ASP A 105 27.56 -26.61 -14.35
CA ASP A 105 26.53 -25.67 -14.83
C ASP A 105 25.16 -25.94 -14.19
N GLU A 106 24.81 -27.21 -14.00
CA GLU A 106 23.57 -27.61 -13.33
C GLU A 106 23.64 -27.31 -11.83
N VAL A 107 24.82 -27.44 -11.20
CA VAL A 107 25.02 -27.00 -9.81
C VAL A 107 24.80 -25.49 -9.68
N TYR A 108 25.35 -24.70 -10.63
CA TYR A 108 25.20 -23.24 -10.67
C TYR A 108 23.74 -22.80 -10.90
N PHE A 109 23.05 -23.42 -11.86
CA PHE A 109 21.62 -23.17 -12.11
C PHE A 109 20.78 -23.43 -10.86
N ARG A 110 20.98 -24.59 -10.22
CA ARG A 110 20.23 -24.96 -9.03
C ARG A 110 20.53 -24.04 -7.84
N ASP A 111 21.78 -23.64 -7.61
CA ASP A 111 22.09 -22.70 -6.53
C ASP A 111 21.44 -21.33 -6.78
N THR A 112 21.49 -20.84 -8.02
CA THR A 112 20.80 -19.62 -8.44
C THR A 112 19.29 -19.73 -8.21
N ALA A 113 18.68 -20.85 -8.62
CA ALA A 113 17.26 -21.12 -8.44
C ALA A 113 16.85 -21.17 -6.96
N HIS A 114 17.69 -21.69 -6.05
CA HIS A 114 17.39 -21.69 -4.62
C HIS A 114 17.37 -20.26 -4.05
N GLY A 115 18.30 -19.40 -4.46
CA GLY A 115 18.28 -17.99 -4.10
C GLY A 115 17.03 -17.27 -4.63
N PHE A 116 16.66 -17.51 -5.88
CA PHE A 116 15.44 -16.96 -6.46
C PHE A 116 14.17 -17.45 -5.75
N LEU A 117 14.10 -18.73 -5.38
CA LEU A 117 12.99 -19.31 -4.62
C LEU A 117 12.88 -18.74 -3.20
N VAL A 118 14.01 -18.43 -2.55
CA VAL A 118 14.01 -17.70 -1.26
C VAL A 118 13.29 -16.36 -1.43
N TRP A 119 13.64 -15.60 -2.46
CA TRP A 119 13.00 -14.32 -2.76
C TRP A 119 11.52 -14.46 -3.10
N ALA A 120 11.16 -15.41 -3.94
CA ALA A 120 9.76 -15.62 -4.35
C ALA A 120 8.88 -16.01 -3.15
N LEU A 121 9.36 -16.97 -2.33
CA LEU A 121 8.61 -17.44 -1.17
C LEU A 121 8.43 -16.33 -0.13
N SER A 122 9.49 -15.60 0.22
CA SER A 122 9.37 -14.50 1.18
C SER A 122 8.48 -13.38 0.67
N ALA A 123 8.52 -13.05 -0.62
CA ALA A 123 7.66 -12.05 -1.23
C ALA A 123 6.18 -12.46 -1.17
N VAL A 124 5.85 -13.71 -1.50
CA VAL A 124 4.47 -14.23 -1.42
C VAL A 124 3.96 -14.24 0.02
N VAL A 125 4.77 -14.72 0.97
CA VAL A 125 4.40 -14.73 2.39
C VAL A 125 4.20 -13.30 2.90
N SER A 126 5.09 -12.38 2.55
CA SER A 126 4.97 -10.97 2.94
C SER A 126 3.72 -10.33 2.34
N ALA A 127 3.40 -10.61 1.07
CA ALA A 127 2.19 -10.12 0.41
C ALA A 127 0.91 -10.66 1.08
N ALA A 128 0.89 -11.93 1.48
CA ALA A 128 -0.24 -12.53 2.19
C ALA A 128 -0.43 -11.89 3.58
N LEU A 129 0.66 -11.70 4.34
CA LEU A 129 0.62 -11.05 5.66
C LEU A 129 0.17 -9.59 5.55
N LEU A 130 0.73 -8.81 4.62
CA LEU A 130 0.34 -7.41 4.39
C LEU A 130 -1.10 -7.27 3.88
N GLY A 131 -1.53 -8.16 2.97
CA GLY A 131 -2.90 -8.20 2.46
C GLY A 131 -3.93 -8.45 3.57
N SER A 132 -3.62 -9.36 4.50
CA SER A 132 -4.49 -9.67 5.64
C SER A 132 -4.63 -8.48 6.61
N ALA A 133 -3.56 -7.73 6.86
CA ALA A 133 -3.59 -6.53 7.69
C ALA A 133 -4.47 -5.42 7.06
N ILE A 134 -4.40 -5.23 5.75
CA ILE A 134 -5.20 -4.20 5.04
C ILE A 134 -6.70 -4.55 5.07
N ALA A 135 -7.06 -5.83 4.91
CA ALA A 135 -8.46 -6.28 4.96
C ALA A 135 -9.13 -5.99 6.32
N THR A 136 -8.39 -6.13 7.43
CA THR A 136 -8.92 -5.82 8.77
C THR A 136 -9.21 -4.33 8.98
N VAL A 137 -8.40 -3.43 8.42
CA VAL A 137 -8.61 -1.97 8.50
C VAL A 137 -9.81 -1.53 7.64
N ALA A 138 -9.97 -2.10 6.45
CA ALA A 138 -11.09 -1.80 5.56
C ALA A 138 -12.46 -2.23 6.11
N SER A 139 -12.49 -3.25 6.98
CA SER A 139 -13.72 -3.76 7.60
C SER A 139 -14.29 -2.90 8.75
N GLY A 140 -13.63 -1.79 9.10
CA GLY A 140 -14.14 -0.83 10.10
C GLY A 140 -14.09 -1.31 11.56
N ALA A 141 -13.52 -2.49 11.84
CA ALA A 141 -13.40 -3.06 13.18
C ALA A 141 -12.38 -2.35 14.09
N ALA A 142 -11.50 -1.49 13.54
CA ALA A 142 -10.50 -0.75 14.30
C ALA A 142 -11.00 0.64 14.74
N LYS A 143 -12.08 0.69 15.53
CA LYS A 143 -12.29 1.84 16.42
C LYS A 143 -11.37 1.64 17.61
N THR A 144 -10.38 2.52 17.79
CA THR A 144 -9.41 2.62 18.91
C THR A 144 -7.96 2.21 18.56
N GLY A 145 -7.18 3.19 18.10
CA GLY A 145 -5.87 3.49 18.71
C GLY A 145 -4.63 2.64 18.42
N ALA A 146 -4.65 1.61 17.56
CA ALA A 146 -3.47 0.74 17.39
C ALA A 146 -3.11 0.37 15.93
N THR A 147 -3.07 1.32 15.00
CA THR A 147 -2.68 1.06 13.59
C THR A 147 -1.52 1.92 13.11
N VAL A 148 -0.41 1.95 13.86
CA VAL A 148 0.89 2.44 13.34
C VAL A 148 1.74 1.29 12.76
N ALA A 149 1.29 0.04 12.90
CA ALA A 149 1.98 -1.14 12.34
C ALA A 149 1.63 -1.44 10.87
N ALA A 150 1.07 -0.49 10.13
CA ALA A 150 0.75 -0.67 8.72
C ALA A 150 1.77 0.15 7.91
N GLY A 151 2.60 -0.55 7.13
CA GLY A 151 3.80 0.03 6.49
C GLY A 151 3.54 1.18 5.51
N ALA A 152 4.56 1.60 4.76
CA ALA A 152 4.51 2.77 3.87
C ALA A 152 3.30 2.79 2.88
N GLY A 153 2.74 1.64 2.51
CA GLY A 153 1.51 1.56 1.71
C GLY A 153 0.24 2.01 2.44
N ALA A 154 0.17 1.85 3.77
CA ALA A 154 -0.98 2.21 4.58
C ALA A 154 -1.21 3.72 4.66
N ALA A 155 -0.14 4.51 4.71
CA ALA A 155 -0.21 5.97 4.68
C ALA A 155 -0.83 6.50 3.37
N VAL A 156 -0.58 5.80 2.26
CA VAL A 156 -1.17 6.10 0.93
C VAL A 156 -2.65 5.71 0.88
N THR A 157 -3.04 4.56 1.46
CA THR A 157 -4.46 4.15 1.54
C THR A 157 -5.27 4.97 2.56
N ALA A 158 -4.68 5.40 3.67
CA ALA A 158 -5.36 6.20 4.70
C ALA A 158 -5.78 7.57 4.18
N THR A 159 -4.96 8.18 3.30
CA THR A 159 -5.32 9.44 2.63
C THR A 159 -6.42 9.27 1.59
N ALA A 160 -6.49 8.12 0.90
CA ALA A 160 -7.59 7.80 -0.01
C ALA A 160 -8.91 7.51 0.73
N ALA A 161 -8.85 6.82 1.88
CA ALA A 161 -10.02 6.49 2.69
C ALA A 161 -10.62 7.71 3.40
N ALA A 162 -9.80 8.70 3.79
CA ALA A 162 -10.28 9.95 4.39
C ALA A 162 -11.16 10.79 3.44
N GLY A 163 -11.02 10.61 2.13
CA GLY A 163 -11.87 11.27 1.11
C GLY A 163 -13.24 10.62 0.92
N ALA A 164 -13.42 9.37 1.35
CA ALA A 164 -14.66 8.61 1.22
C ALA A 164 -15.53 8.67 2.47
N SER A 165 -15.60 9.84 3.13
CA SER A 165 -16.52 10.02 4.26
C SER A 165 -17.97 9.89 3.77
N GLY A 166 -18.64 8.81 4.17
CA GLY A 166 -19.97 8.37 3.74
C GLY A 166 -21.15 9.28 4.10
N GLY A 167 -20.94 10.58 4.36
CA GLY A 167 -22.00 11.56 4.64
C GLY A 167 -22.54 12.30 3.42
N GLY A 168 -22.14 11.93 2.20
CA GLY A 168 -22.61 12.57 0.97
C GLY A 168 -24.08 12.23 0.63
N MET A 169 -24.47 10.96 0.83
CA MET A 169 -25.82 10.47 0.56
C MET A 169 -26.84 11.03 1.55
N ASP A 170 -26.49 11.06 2.84
CA ASP A 170 -27.34 11.61 3.91
C ASP A 170 -27.61 13.11 3.68
N ARG A 171 -26.58 13.90 3.35
CA ARG A 171 -26.74 15.33 3.04
C ARG A 171 -27.61 15.61 1.82
N ALA A 172 -27.54 14.76 0.79
CA ALA A 172 -28.39 14.90 -0.38
C ALA A 172 -29.85 14.62 -0.03
N THR A 173 -30.10 13.56 0.74
CA THR A 173 -31.44 13.17 1.20
C THR A 173 -32.07 14.24 2.09
N ASP A 174 -31.30 14.81 3.01
CA ASP A 174 -31.73 15.91 3.87
C ASP A 174 -32.05 17.18 3.07
N TYR A 175 -31.25 17.52 2.06
CA TYR A 175 -31.51 18.68 1.18
C TYR A 175 -32.83 18.54 0.41
N PHE A 176 -33.11 17.37 -0.16
CA PHE A 176 -34.38 17.13 -0.85
C PHE A 176 -35.56 17.16 0.11
N THR A 177 -35.39 16.61 1.32
CA THR A 177 -36.41 16.65 2.38
C THR A 177 -36.71 18.09 2.80
N ASP A 178 -35.69 18.90 3.04
CA ASP A 178 -35.85 20.33 3.34
C ASP A 178 -36.57 21.04 2.20
N THR A 179 -36.17 20.80 0.95
CA THR A 179 -36.79 21.42 -0.23
C THR A 179 -38.28 21.12 -0.33
N LEU A 180 -38.72 19.92 0.05
CA LEU A 180 -40.14 19.55 0.10
C LEU A 180 -40.91 20.24 1.24
N LEU A 181 -40.22 20.65 2.31
CA LEU A 181 -40.81 21.24 3.51
C LEU A 181 -40.69 22.77 3.57
N ARG A 182 -40.02 23.41 2.60
CA ARG A 182 -39.82 24.88 2.59
C ARG A 182 -41.16 25.61 2.56
N SER A 183 -41.31 26.56 3.48
CA SER A 183 -42.45 27.49 3.51
C SER A 183 -42.16 28.73 2.67
N ASP A 184 -43.17 29.24 1.95
CA ASP A 184 -43.09 30.51 1.22
C ASP A 184 -42.90 31.73 2.14
N ARG A 185 -43.22 31.57 3.43
CA ARG A 185 -43.05 32.59 4.47
C ARG A 185 -42.24 32.00 5.64
N PRO A 186 -40.91 32.21 5.66
CA PRO A 186 -40.08 31.80 6.78
C PRO A 186 -40.49 32.50 8.07
N ASP A 187 -40.61 31.75 9.16
CA ASP A 187 -41.03 32.29 10.46
C ASP A 187 -39.90 33.16 11.07
N ALA A 188 -40.22 34.42 11.37
CA ALA A 188 -39.31 35.37 12.00
C ALA A 188 -39.09 35.06 13.50
N GLY A 189 -39.99 34.30 14.14
CA GLY A 189 -39.89 33.85 15.54
C GLY A 189 -39.34 32.43 15.72
N GLY A 190 -39.08 31.72 14.63
CA GLY A 190 -38.62 30.32 14.65
C GLY A 190 -37.18 30.13 15.16
N ASP A 191 -36.82 28.89 15.47
CA ASP A 191 -35.48 28.54 15.97
C ASP A 191 -34.38 28.85 14.95
N ARG A 192 -33.49 29.79 15.34
CA ARG A 192 -32.31 30.21 14.55
C ARG A 192 -31.36 29.07 14.23
N ASN A 193 -31.24 28.07 15.10
CA ASN A 193 -30.32 26.94 14.87
C ASN A 193 -30.82 26.05 13.73
N THR A 194 -32.13 25.80 13.70
CA THR A 194 -32.78 25.06 12.62
C THR A 194 -32.65 25.78 11.26
N ALA A 195 -32.92 27.09 11.23
CA ALA A 195 -32.74 27.91 10.02
C ALA A 195 -31.27 27.94 9.53
N ARG A 196 -30.30 28.03 10.46
CA ARG A 196 -28.87 27.96 10.14
C ARG A 196 -28.47 26.61 9.54
N ALA A 197 -29.01 25.51 10.08
CA ALA A 197 -28.72 24.17 9.58
C ALA A 197 -29.26 23.96 8.16
N GLU A 198 -30.49 24.41 7.88
CA GLU A 198 -31.10 24.36 6.56
C GLU A 198 -30.31 25.18 5.53
N VAL A 199 -30.02 26.45 5.83
CA VAL A 199 -29.19 27.31 4.97
C VAL A 199 -27.81 26.69 4.75
N GLY A 200 -27.21 26.10 5.80
CA GLY A 200 -25.94 25.38 5.71
C GLY A 200 -25.98 24.20 4.75
N ARG A 201 -27.06 23.39 4.78
CA ARG A 201 -27.25 22.26 3.85
C ARG A 201 -27.46 22.73 2.42
N ILE A 202 -28.25 23.77 2.20
CA ILE A 202 -28.47 24.37 0.87
C ILE A 202 -27.14 24.85 0.28
N VAL A 203 -26.36 25.60 1.06
CA VAL A 203 -25.04 26.09 0.61
C VAL A 203 -24.08 24.92 0.36
N ALA A 204 -24.04 23.91 1.23
CA ALA A 204 -23.20 22.74 1.03
C ALA A 204 -23.55 21.96 -0.25
N MET A 205 -24.85 21.75 -0.52
CA MET A 205 -25.33 21.10 -1.74
C MET A 205 -25.02 21.95 -2.99
N SER A 206 -25.20 23.26 -2.90
CA SER A 206 -24.88 24.22 -3.97
C SER A 206 -23.38 24.22 -4.29
N LEU A 207 -22.52 24.18 -3.28
CA LEU A 207 -21.07 24.08 -3.47
C LEU A 207 -20.65 22.74 -4.09
N ALA A 208 -21.32 21.65 -3.74
CA ALA A 208 -21.09 20.35 -4.37
C ALA A 208 -21.52 20.34 -5.86
N ARG A 209 -22.60 21.05 -6.19
CA ARG A 209 -23.11 21.20 -7.56
C ARG A 209 -22.29 22.20 -8.41
N GLY A 210 -21.67 23.18 -7.76
CA GLY A 210 -20.88 24.26 -8.40
C GLY A 210 -21.65 25.57 -8.60
N ASP A 211 -22.97 25.55 -8.46
CA ASP A 211 -23.82 26.74 -8.48
C ASP A 211 -24.91 26.69 -7.39
N ILE A 212 -25.54 27.84 -7.12
CA ILE A 212 -26.73 27.91 -6.29
C ILE A 212 -27.91 28.12 -7.22
N ALA A 213 -28.95 27.29 -7.07
CA ALA A 213 -30.17 27.46 -7.83
C ALA A 213 -30.80 28.84 -7.51
N PRO A 214 -31.37 29.56 -8.50
CA PRO A 214 -32.05 30.83 -8.25
C PRO A 214 -33.08 30.75 -7.12
N GLU A 215 -33.81 29.63 -7.05
CA GLU A 215 -34.85 29.35 -6.06
C GLU A 215 -34.25 29.18 -4.65
N ASP A 216 -33.12 28.48 -4.54
CA ASP A 216 -32.38 28.30 -3.29
C ASP A 216 -31.83 29.64 -2.80
N ARG A 217 -31.29 30.46 -3.70
CA ARG A 217 -30.79 31.79 -3.38
C ARG A 217 -31.90 32.69 -2.86
N ASP A 218 -33.03 32.74 -3.54
CA ASP A 218 -34.16 33.59 -3.17
C ASP A 218 -34.76 33.16 -1.82
N TYR A 219 -34.82 31.85 -1.57
CA TYR A 219 -35.22 31.31 -0.27
C TYR A 219 -34.26 31.72 0.85
N VAL A 220 -32.94 31.56 0.67
CA VAL A 220 -31.94 31.97 1.65
C VAL A 220 -32.03 33.48 1.94
N VAL A 221 -32.30 34.31 0.93
CA VAL A 221 -32.54 35.76 1.12
C VAL A 221 -33.77 36.01 2.01
N LYS A 222 -34.90 35.33 1.77
CA LYS A 222 -36.12 35.44 2.59
C LYS A 222 -35.87 35.00 4.04
N VAL A 223 -35.17 33.88 4.25
CA VAL A 223 -34.84 33.37 5.59
C VAL A 223 -33.94 34.35 6.35
N VAL A 224 -32.90 34.88 5.70
CA VAL A 224 -31.98 35.85 6.32
C VAL A 224 -32.70 37.16 6.64
N ALA A 225 -33.55 37.68 5.75
CA ALA A 225 -34.36 38.87 6.01
C ALA A 225 -35.29 38.68 7.21
N ALA A 226 -36.03 37.56 7.26
CA ALA A 226 -36.97 37.25 8.35
C ALA A 226 -36.27 37.09 9.71
N GLN A 227 -35.11 36.41 9.74
CA GLN A 227 -34.38 36.11 10.99
C GLN A 227 -33.56 37.29 11.52
N THR A 228 -33.16 38.24 10.67
CA THR A 228 -32.32 39.39 11.07
C THR A 228 -33.06 40.71 11.12
N GLY A 229 -34.30 40.77 10.63
CA GLY A 229 -35.13 41.99 10.61
C GLY A 229 -34.60 43.09 9.68
N VAL A 230 -33.71 42.75 8.73
CA VAL A 230 -33.16 43.72 7.77
C VAL A 230 -34.01 43.81 6.52
N GLU A 231 -33.91 44.94 5.82
CA GLU A 231 -34.57 45.14 4.53
C GLU A 231 -34.15 44.08 3.49
N PRO A 232 -35.07 43.59 2.63
CA PRO A 232 -34.78 42.58 1.61
C PRO A 232 -33.56 42.91 0.72
N ALA A 233 -33.39 44.18 0.33
CA ALA A 233 -32.27 44.62 -0.49
C ALA A 233 -30.91 44.51 0.22
N VAL A 234 -30.88 44.64 1.55
CA VAL A 234 -29.67 44.47 2.38
C VAL A 234 -29.40 42.99 2.62
N ALA A 235 -30.45 42.20 2.88
CA ALA A 235 -30.34 40.74 3.00
C ALA A 235 -29.77 40.12 1.72
N GLN A 236 -30.26 40.56 0.55
CA GLN A 236 -29.77 40.09 -0.75
C GLN A 236 -28.26 40.32 -0.91
N ARG A 237 -27.77 41.54 -0.66
CA ARG A 237 -26.34 41.86 -0.77
C ARG A 237 -25.47 41.02 0.18
N ARG A 238 -25.94 40.79 1.41
CA ARG A 238 -25.22 39.95 2.39
C ARG A 238 -25.14 38.49 1.94
N VAL A 239 -26.24 37.95 1.44
CA VAL A 239 -26.31 36.57 0.94
C VAL A 239 -25.43 36.40 -0.29
N GLU A 240 -25.47 37.32 -1.25
CA GLU A 240 -24.60 37.30 -2.43
C GLU A 240 -23.11 37.32 -2.06
N GLN A 241 -22.71 38.21 -1.14
CA GLN A 241 -21.32 38.28 -0.68
C GLN A 241 -20.90 37.02 0.07
N ALA A 242 -21.77 36.46 0.92
CA ALA A 242 -21.50 35.22 1.63
C ALA A 242 -21.36 34.03 0.68
N ILE A 243 -22.24 33.92 -0.33
CA ILE A 243 -22.17 32.88 -1.37
C ILE A 243 -20.89 33.03 -2.19
N ALA A 244 -20.52 34.26 -2.59
CA ALA A 244 -19.29 34.51 -3.33
C ALA A 244 -18.04 34.09 -2.53
N ASN A 245 -18.00 34.43 -1.23
CA ASN A 245 -16.92 34.01 -0.33
C ASN A 245 -16.89 32.49 -0.14
N ALA A 246 -18.05 31.85 0.03
CA ALA A 246 -18.17 30.41 0.17
C ALA A 246 -17.70 29.67 -1.10
N LYS A 247 -18.07 30.17 -2.30
CA LYS A 247 -17.60 29.64 -3.58
C LYS A 247 -16.08 29.75 -3.71
N LYS A 248 -15.50 30.92 -3.38
CA LYS A 248 -14.06 31.11 -3.41
C LYS A 248 -13.33 30.14 -2.46
N ALA A 249 -13.80 30.03 -1.22
CA ALA A 249 -13.22 29.11 -0.24
C ALA A 249 -13.34 27.64 -0.68
N ALA A 250 -14.45 27.26 -1.32
CA ALA A 250 -14.65 25.91 -1.84
C ALA A 250 -13.73 25.60 -3.03
N GLU A 251 -13.56 26.54 -3.97
CA GLU A 251 -12.62 26.37 -5.09
C GLU A 251 -11.16 26.33 -4.60
N ASP A 252 -10.78 27.17 -3.63
CA ASP A 252 -9.46 27.11 -3.00
C ASP A 252 -9.23 25.77 -2.29
N ALA A 253 -10.25 25.26 -1.59
CA ALA A 253 -10.18 23.94 -0.93
C ALA A 253 -10.10 22.80 -1.95
N LYS A 254 -10.87 22.86 -3.03
CA LYS A 254 -10.85 21.88 -4.14
C LYS A 254 -9.49 21.87 -4.83
N GLN A 255 -8.91 23.05 -5.07
CA GLN A 255 -7.58 23.17 -5.67
C GLN A 255 -6.50 22.60 -4.75
N LYS A 256 -6.51 22.95 -3.46
CA LYS A 256 -5.60 22.36 -2.45
C LYS A 256 -5.76 20.85 -2.34
N ALA A 257 -7.00 20.34 -2.39
CA ALA A 257 -7.27 18.91 -2.37
C ALA A 257 -6.71 18.21 -3.62
N LYS A 258 -6.89 18.80 -4.82
CA LYS A 258 -6.29 18.30 -6.06
C LYS A 258 -4.77 18.28 -6.00
N GLU A 259 -4.14 19.35 -5.52
CA GLU A 259 -2.68 19.45 -5.38
C GLU A 259 -2.14 18.42 -4.39
N ALA A 260 -2.80 18.24 -3.25
CA ALA A 260 -2.46 17.21 -2.28
C ALA A 260 -2.60 15.81 -2.87
N ALA A 261 -3.70 15.54 -3.58
CA ALA A 261 -3.93 14.27 -4.28
C ALA A 261 -2.88 14.01 -5.36
N ASP A 262 -2.50 15.02 -6.15
CA ASP A 262 -1.46 14.88 -7.17
C ASP A 262 -0.08 14.65 -6.56
N LYS A 263 0.24 15.33 -5.45
CA LYS A 263 1.49 15.10 -4.71
C LYS A 263 1.54 13.67 -4.14
N ALA A 264 0.45 13.23 -3.54
CA ALA A 264 0.31 11.86 -3.04
C ALA A 264 0.44 10.83 -4.17
N ARG A 265 -0.23 11.06 -5.31
CA ARG A 265 -0.14 10.21 -6.51
C ARG A 265 1.30 10.11 -7.03
N LYS A 266 2.01 11.24 -7.16
CA LYS A 266 3.41 11.27 -7.61
C LYS A 266 4.34 10.53 -6.63
N ALA A 267 4.16 10.76 -5.34
CA ALA A 267 4.93 10.07 -4.30
C ALA A 267 4.67 8.56 -4.31
N ALA A 268 3.40 8.14 -4.41
CA ALA A 268 3.01 6.74 -4.50
C ALA A 268 3.57 6.07 -5.76
N ALA A 269 3.51 6.74 -6.92
CA ALA A 269 4.08 6.25 -8.16
C ALA A 269 5.60 6.07 -8.08
N ALA A 270 6.32 7.06 -7.53
CA ALA A 270 7.76 6.97 -7.34
C ALA A 270 8.13 5.84 -6.36
N PHE A 271 7.42 5.75 -5.23
CA PHE A 271 7.60 4.67 -4.27
C PHE A 271 7.36 3.29 -4.88
N ALA A 272 6.30 3.13 -5.67
CA ALA A 272 5.98 1.87 -6.34
C ALA A 272 7.05 1.47 -7.37
N LEU A 273 7.53 2.42 -8.19
CA LEU A 273 8.57 2.18 -9.18
C LEU A 273 9.89 1.76 -8.52
N TRP A 274 10.31 2.50 -7.49
CA TRP A 274 11.52 2.17 -6.74
C TRP A 274 11.37 0.89 -5.92
N GLY A 275 10.17 0.60 -5.41
CA GLY A 275 9.84 -0.63 -4.72
C GLY A 275 9.98 -1.83 -5.64
N PHE A 276 9.45 -1.73 -6.86
CA PHE A 276 9.63 -2.72 -7.91
C PHE A 276 11.11 -2.93 -8.25
N ALA A 277 11.86 -1.85 -8.53
CA ALA A 277 13.29 -1.93 -8.81
C ALA A 277 14.08 -2.57 -7.67
N SER A 278 13.75 -2.20 -6.43
CA SER A 278 14.31 -2.77 -5.21
C SER A 278 14.05 -4.27 -5.09
N MET A 279 12.84 -4.73 -5.40
CA MET A 279 12.53 -6.16 -5.38
C MET A 279 13.31 -6.95 -6.43
N LEU A 280 13.51 -6.39 -7.64
CA LEU A 280 14.34 -7.02 -8.67
C LEU A 280 15.80 -7.16 -8.23
N ILE A 281 16.33 -6.13 -7.57
CA ILE A 281 17.68 -6.17 -6.99
C ILE A 281 17.76 -7.25 -5.91
N GLY A 282 16.77 -7.35 -5.02
CA GLY A 282 16.68 -8.43 -4.03
C GLY A 282 16.71 -9.82 -4.65
N ALA A 283 15.92 -10.04 -5.72
CA ALA A 283 15.89 -11.31 -6.45
C ALA A 283 17.26 -11.66 -7.04
N PHE A 284 17.90 -10.69 -7.68
CA PHE A 284 19.23 -10.85 -8.26
C PHE A 284 20.29 -11.15 -7.18
N VAL A 285 20.29 -10.40 -6.08
CA VAL A 285 21.24 -10.57 -4.97
C VAL A 285 21.03 -11.91 -4.27
N ALA A 286 19.80 -12.35 -4.03
CA ALA A 286 19.53 -13.67 -3.47
C ALA A 286 20.11 -14.79 -4.33
N SER A 287 19.88 -14.69 -5.63
CA SER A 287 20.34 -15.65 -6.64
C SER A 287 21.87 -15.73 -6.67
N LEU A 288 22.55 -14.58 -6.74
CA LEU A 288 24.01 -14.51 -6.74
C LEU A 288 24.60 -15.03 -5.42
N ALA A 289 24.07 -14.59 -4.28
CA ALA A 289 24.58 -14.98 -2.96
C ALA A 289 24.41 -16.49 -2.69
N ALA A 290 23.34 -17.10 -3.20
CA ALA A 290 23.14 -18.54 -3.14
C ALA A 290 24.24 -19.32 -3.88
N THR A 291 24.70 -18.83 -5.04
CA THR A 291 25.85 -19.45 -5.73
C THR A 291 27.14 -19.37 -4.91
N TRP A 292 27.37 -18.28 -4.18
CA TRP A 292 28.52 -18.15 -3.28
C TRP A 292 28.41 -19.08 -2.06
N GLY A 293 27.21 -19.22 -1.50
CA GLY A 293 26.93 -20.16 -0.42
C GLY A 293 27.15 -21.62 -0.84
N GLY A 294 26.66 -21.98 -2.03
CA GLY A 294 26.82 -23.32 -2.62
C GLY A 294 28.29 -23.66 -2.90
N LYS A 295 29.06 -22.73 -3.50
CA LYS A 295 30.51 -22.92 -3.71
C LYS A 295 31.27 -23.22 -2.42
N ARG A 296 30.95 -22.51 -1.32
CA ARG A 296 31.58 -22.76 -0.01
C ARG A 296 31.19 -24.09 0.61
N ARG A 297 29.93 -24.51 0.46
CA ARG A 297 29.48 -25.87 0.85
C ARG A 297 30.29 -26.93 0.11
N ASP A 298 30.50 -26.74 -1.19
CA ASP A 298 31.12 -27.76 -2.05
C ASP A 298 32.64 -27.85 -1.87
N ALA A 299 33.30 -26.76 -1.45
CA ALA A 299 34.72 -26.70 -1.13
C ALA A 299 35.11 -27.44 0.16
N LEU A 300 34.25 -27.44 1.19
CA LEU A 300 34.56 -27.99 2.53
C LEU A 300 34.65 -29.53 2.59
N ARG A 301 34.32 -30.25 1.51
CA ARG A 301 34.35 -31.73 1.45
C ARG A 301 35.31 -32.29 0.40
N ARG A 302 36.31 -31.51 -0.04
CA ARG A 302 37.45 -32.03 -0.84
C ARG A 302 38.58 -32.42 0.12
N ILE A 303 38.41 -33.51 0.88
CA ILE A 303 39.47 -34.20 1.62
C ILE A 303 39.22 -35.69 1.44
#